data_AF-A0A1C5SJQ6-F1
#
_entry.id   AF-A0A1C5SJQ6-F1
#
_cell.length_a   1.000
_cell.length_b   1.000
_cell.length_c   1.000
_cell.angle_alpha   90.00
_cell.angle_beta   90.00
_cell.angle_gamma   90.00
#
_symmetry.space_group_name_H-M   'P 1'
#
loop_
_entity.id
_entity.type
_entity.pdbx_description
1 polymer ?
#
loop_
_entity_poly.entity_id
_entity_poly.type
_entity_poly.pdbx_seq_one_letter_code
_entity_poly.pdbx_strand_id
1 'polypeptide(L)'
;MNIRIQIIIGIIVVMALCVIVNMIRKKRLELRYALAWLIVGVGIFVLDCFPQLITWMARTLGIASPINMLFFLGFCFSLMIIFVLTVAVSRASIRIKELAQALALYEKRMDEKNDSKND
;
A
#
# COMPACT_ATOMS: atom_id res chain seq x y z
N MET A 1 12.08 24.55 11.67
CA MET A 1 12.74 23.31 11.20
C MET A 1 14.15 23.70 10.79
N ASN A 2 15.19 22.99 11.25
CA ASN A 2 16.54 23.25 10.74
C ASN A 2 16.56 22.85 9.25
N ILE A 3 16.94 23.76 8.35
CA ILE A 3 16.98 23.55 6.90
C ILE A 3 17.73 22.27 6.51
N ARG A 4 18.75 21.90 7.29
CA ARG A 4 19.49 20.64 7.14
C ARG A 4 18.59 19.40 7.22
N ILE A 5 17.64 19.37 8.16
CA ILE A 5 16.73 18.23 8.35
C ILE A 5 15.74 18.16 7.19
N GLN A 6 15.22 19.31 6.74
CA GLN A 6 14.29 19.36 5.62
C GLN A 6 14.92 18.86 4.32
N ILE A 7 16.18 19.24 4.03
CA ILE A 7 16.91 18.73 2.85
C ILE A 7 17.11 17.21 2.92
N ILE A 8 17.50 16.68 4.09
CA ILE A 8 17.70 15.24 4.27
C ILE A 8 16.39 14.48 4.03
N ILE A 9 15.29 14.95 4.61
CA ILE A 9 13.96 14.33 4.44
C ILE A 9 13.53 14.40 2.98
N GLY A 10 13.67 15.55 2.32
CA GLY A 10 13.34 15.71 0.90
C GLY A 10 14.10 14.73 0.01
N ILE A 11 15.41 14.55 0.22
CA ILE A 11 16.22 13.57 -0.54
C ILE A 11 15.70 12.15 -0.32
N ILE A 12 15.40 11.76 0.93
CA ILE A 12 14.86 10.43 1.25
C ILE A 12 13.52 10.21 0.55
N VAL A 13 12.62 11.20 0.58
CA VAL A 13 11.29 11.11 -0.05
C VAL A 13 11.42 10.97 -1.56
N VAL A 14 12.27 11.77 -2.21
CA VAL A 14 12.53 11.69 -3.65
C VAL A 14 13.11 10.32 -4.02
N MET A 15 14.07 9.82 -3.23
CA MET A 15 14.65 8.49 -3.45
C MET A 15 13.59 7.38 -3.32
N ALA A 16 12.73 7.46 -2.29
CA ALA A 16 11.64 6.51 -2.09
C ALA A 16 10.64 6.53 -3.26
N LEU A 17 10.24 7.72 -3.74
CA LEU A 17 9.39 7.87 -4.92
C LEU A 17 10.03 7.26 -6.17
N CYS A 18 11.33 7.51 -6.40
CA CYS A 18 12.08 6.90 -7.49
C CYS A 18 12.08 5.36 -7.42
N VAL A 19 12.26 4.78 -6.23
CA VAL A 19 12.20 3.31 -6.03
C VAL A 19 10.80 2.78 -6.36
N ILE A 20 9.75 3.43 -5.86
CA ILE A 20 8.35 3.04 -6.13
C ILE A 20 8.09 3.06 -7.64
N VAL A 21 8.45 4.15 -8.32
CA VAL A 21 8.30 4.28 -9.79
C VAL A 21 9.07 3.20 -10.53
N ASN A 22 10.30 2.89 -10.08
CA ASN A 22 11.11 1.83 -10.70
C ASN A 22 10.51 0.43 -10.49
N MET A 23 9.92 0.16 -9.32
CA MET A 23 9.21 -1.10 -9.07
C MET A 23 7.94 -1.25 -9.94
N ILE A 24 7.19 -0.16 -10.15
CA ILE A 24 6.07 -0.14 -11.10
C ILE A 24 6.58 -0.46 -12.51
N ARG A 25 7.65 0.21 -12.94
CA ARG A 25 8.23 0.06 -14.27
C ARG A 25 8.77 -1.35 -14.52
N LYS A 26 9.29 -2.03 -13.49
CA LYS A 26 9.73 -3.44 -13.54
C LYS A 26 8.58 -4.45 -13.38
N LYS A 27 7.31 -4.02 -13.35
CA LYS A 27 6.12 -4.87 -13.14
C LYS A 27 6.19 -5.73 -11.88
N ARG A 28 6.96 -5.33 -10.87
CA ARG A 28 7.13 -6.05 -9.59
C ARG A 28 5.97 -5.79 -8.62
N LEU A 29 5.22 -4.71 -8.83
CA LEU A 29 4.07 -4.29 -8.04
C LEU A 29 2.89 -4.04 -8.99
N GLU A 30 1.72 -4.59 -8.67
CA GLU A 30 0.51 -4.16 -9.36
C GLU A 30 0.24 -2.68 -9.08
N LEU A 31 -0.13 -1.95 -10.13
CA LEU A 31 -0.35 -0.52 -10.10
C LEU A 31 -1.26 -0.09 -8.94
N ARG A 32 -2.29 -0.89 -8.64
CA ARG A 32 -3.24 -0.64 -7.54
C ARG A 32 -2.57 -0.46 -6.17
N TYR A 33 -1.56 -1.26 -5.85
CA TYR A 33 -0.86 -1.18 -4.57
C TYR A 33 0.18 -0.06 -4.54
N ALA A 34 0.84 0.18 -5.69
CA ALA A 34 1.81 1.25 -5.82
C ALA A 34 1.16 2.65 -5.84
N LEU A 35 -0.08 2.77 -6.32
CA LEU A 35 -0.84 4.03 -6.32
C LEU A 35 -1.05 4.58 -4.91
N ALA A 36 -1.37 3.72 -3.93
CA ALA A 36 -1.54 4.15 -2.54
C ALA A 36 -0.23 4.76 -1.98
N TRP A 37 0.91 4.10 -2.23
CA TRP A 37 2.22 4.60 -1.83
C TRP A 37 2.67 5.86 -2.58
N LEU A 38 2.31 5.98 -3.86
CA LEU A 38 2.55 7.20 -4.64
C LEU A 38 1.78 8.38 -4.07
N ILE A 39 0.49 8.22 -3.76
CA ILE A 39 -0.35 9.27 -3.17
C ILE A 39 0.24 9.73 -1.84
N VAL A 40 0.64 8.78 -0.98
CA VAL A 40 1.24 9.09 0.33
C VAL A 40 2.58 9.79 0.16
N GLY A 41 3.46 9.29 -0.70
CA GLY A 41 4.78 9.88 -0.94
C GLY A 41 4.69 11.30 -1.53
N VAL A 42 3.79 11.53 -2.48
CA VAL A 42 3.51 12.87 -3.02
C VAL A 42 2.91 13.77 -1.94
N GLY A 43 1.97 13.27 -1.14
CA GLY A 43 1.40 14.01 -0.01
C GLY A 43 2.47 14.46 0.99
N ILE A 44 3.36 13.55 1.38
CA ILE A 44 4.50 13.86 2.28
C ILE A 44 5.42 14.89 1.63
N PHE A 45 5.74 14.75 0.34
CA PHE A 45 6.60 15.70 -0.37
C PHE A 45 6.00 17.12 -0.42
N VAL A 46 4.70 17.23 -0.67
CA VAL A 46 3.98 18.51 -0.63
C VAL A 46 4.02 19.11 0.77
N LEU A 47 3.77 18.30 1.80
CA LEU A 47 3.80 18.76 3.19
C LEU A 47 5.22 19.18 3.63
N ASP A 48 6.27 18.52 3.13
CA ASP A 48 7.67 18.87 3.37
C ASP A 48 8.07 20.19 2.66
N CYS A 49 7.56 20.43 1.45
CA CYS A 49 7.74 21.70 0.75
C CYS A 49 6.98 22.86 1.43
N PHE A 50 5.82 22.59 2.04
CA PHE A 50 4.94 23.59 2.63
C PHE A 50 4.68 23.33 4.13
N PRO A 51 5.67 23.58 5.02
CA PRO A 51 5.53 23.35 6.46
C PRO A 51 4.47 24.23 7.13
N GLN A 52 4.05 25.33 6.47
CA GLN A 52 2.95 26.18 6.93
C GLN A 52 1.61 25.42 6.96
N LEU A 53 1.36 24.49 6.01
CA LEU A 53 0.14 23.68 5.99
C LEU A 53 0.04 22.79 7.23
N ILE A 54 1.11 22.04 7.53
CA ILE A 54 1.17 21.20 8.75
C ILE A 54 1.00 22.05 10.00
N THR A 55 1.65 23.23 10.05
CA THR A 55 1.58 24.11 11.21
C THR A 55 0.17 24.65 11.42
N TRP A 56 -0.56 24.98 10.34
CA TRP A 56 -1.96 25.39 10.41
C TRP A 56 -2.85 24.26 10.92
N MET A 57 -2.71 23.06 10.35
CA MET A 57 -3.46 21.87 10.79
C MET A 57 -3.19 21.53 12.26
N ALA A 58 -1.92 21.57 12.69
CA ALA A 58 -1.52 21.30 14.05
C ALA A 58 -2.20 22.27 15.03
N ARG A 59 -2.28 23.57 14.70
CA ARG A 59 -3.00 24.56 15.52
C ARG A 59 -4.50 24.30 15.56
N THR A 60 -5.13 23.96 14.45
CA THR A 60 -6.58 23.68 14.42
C THR A 60 -6.97 22.46 15.23
N LEU A 61 -6.09 21.46 15.30
CA LEU A 61 -6.30 20.21 16.04
C LEU A 61 -5.75 20.25 17.48
N GLY A 62 -5.13 21.36 17.90
CA GLY A 62 -4.56 21.50 19.24
C GLY A 62 -3.26 20.72 19.48
N ILE A 63 -2.54 20.33 18.43
CA ILE A 63 -1.28 19.59 18.53
C ILE A 63 -0.12 20.59 18.67
N ALA A 64 0.61 20.49 19.78
CA ALA A 64 1.67 21.43 20.15
C ALA A 64 2.88 21.44 19.19
N SER A 65 3.19 20.31 18.56
CA SER A 65 4.34 20.17 17.66
C SER A 65 3.92 19.80 16.23
N PRO A 66 4.32 20.57 15.20
CA PRO A 66 4.12 20.21 13.80
C PRO A 66 4.64 18.80 13.45
N ILE A 67 5.69 18.35 14.13
CA ILE A 67 6.26 17.02 13.93
C ILE A 67 5.30 15.93 14.42
N ASN A 68 4.64 16.14 15.57
CA ASN A 68 3.66 15.19 16.11
C ASN A 68 2.43 15.10 15.21
N MET A 69 2.04 16.22 14.59
CA MET A 69 0.97 16.25 13.59
C MET A 69 1.31 15.40 12.36
N LEU A 70 2.56 15.48 11.88
CA LEU A 70 3.04 14.68 10.76
C LEU A 70 3.03 13.18 11.12
N PHE A 71 3.51 12.81 12.31
CA PHE A 71 3.44 11.42 12.79
C PHE A 71 2.01 10.92 12.94
N PHE A 72 1.10 11.73 13.48
CA PHE A 72 -0.30 11.36 13.64
C PHE A 72 -0.97 11.06 12.29
N LEU A 73 -0.82 11.96 11.30
CA LEU A 73 -1.32 11.72 9.95
C LEU A 73 -0.68 10.49 9.31
N GLY A 74 0.64 10.36 9.40
CA GLY A 74 1.36 9.20 8.89
C GLY A 74 0.85 7.89 9.49
N PHE A 75 0.54 7.89 10.79
CA PHE A 75 -0.03 6.73 11.48
C PHE A 75 -1.45 6.43 11.00
N CYS A 76 -2.33 7.44 10.87
CA CYS A 76 -3.66 7.27 10.31
C CYS A 76 -3.63 6.72 8.88
N PHE A 77 -2.78 7.27 8.01
CA PHE A 77 -2.61 6.76 6.64
C PHE A 77 -2.06 5.34 6.62
N SER A 78 -1.08 5.02 7.47
CA SER A 78 -0.53 3.68 7.60
C SER A 78 -1.60 2.66 7.99
N LEU A 79 -2.42 2.96 9.00
CA LEU A 79 -3.53 2.10 9.40
C LEU A 79 -4.52 1.87 8.25
N MET A 80 -4.85 2.92 7.50
CA MET A 80 -5.73 2.81 6.34
C MET A 80 -5.14 1.89 5.26
N ILE A 81 -3.85 2.04 4.95
CA ILE A 81 -3.14 1.20 3.98
C ILE A 81 -3.12 -0.26 4.44
N ILE A 82 -2.77 -0.50 5.70
CA ILE A 82 -2.74 -1.84 6.30
C ILE A 82 -4.13 -2.47 6.21
N PHE A 83 -5.18 -1.73 6.57
CA PHE A 83 -6.55 -2.22 6.48
C PHE A 83 -6.93 -2.60 5.04
N VAL A 84 -6.66 -1.73 4.05
CA VAL A 84 -6.91 -2.01 2.64
C VAL A 84 -6.14 -3.25 2.17
N LEU A 85 -4.89 -3.41 2.62
CA LEU A 85 -4.05 -4.56 2.31
C LEU A 85 -4.62 -5.84 2.95
N THR A 86 -5.02 -5.79 4.22
CA THR A 86 -5.68 -6.92 4.90
C THR A 86 -6.92 -7.38 4.16
N VAL A 87 -7.76 -6.45 3.71
CA VAL A 87 -8.95 -6.77 2.92
C VAL A 87 -8.58 -7.37 1.55
N ALA A 88 -7.53 -6.87 0.89
CA ALA A 88 -7.03 -7.44 -0.37
C ALA A 88 -6.50 -8.88 -0.19
N VAL A 89 -5.72 -9.11 0.85
CA VAL A 89 -5.19 -10.44 1.22
C VAL A 89 -6.33 -11.41 1.56
N SER A 90 -7.32 -10.95 2.33
CA SER A 90 -8.50 -11.76 2.66
C SER A 90 -9.25 -12.23 1.40
N ARG A 91 -9.52 -11.33 0.45
CA ARG A 91 -10.14 -11.69 -0.84
C ARG A 91 -9.29 -12.64 -1.67
N ALA A 92 -7.97 -12.43 -1.71
CA ALA A 92 -7.06 -13.32 -2.40
C ALA A 92 -7.09 -14.74 -1.81
N SER A 93 -7.13 -14.85 -0.48
CA SER A 93 -7.24 -16.14 0.23
C SER A 93 -8.53 -16.89 -0.12
N ILE A 94 -9.67 -16.19 -0.19
CA ILE A 94 -10.95 -16.79 -0.60
C ILE A 94 -10.86 -17.35 -2.02
N ARG A 95 -10.34 -16.56 -2.97
CA ARG A 95 -10.19 -17.00 -4.37
C ARG A 95 -9.28 -18.21 -4.52
N ILE A 96 -8.19 -18.27 -3.75
CA ILE A 96 -7.28 -19.43 -3.74
C ILE A 96 -8.03 -20.68 -3.26
N LYS A 97 -8.86 -20.57 -2.21
CA LYS A 97 -9.68 -21.69 -1.73
C LYS A 97 -10.69 -22.16 -2.77
N GLU A 98 -11.40 -21.23 -3.41
CA GLU A 98 -12.36 -21.55 -4.47
C GLU A 98 -11.68 -22.25 -5.66
N LEU A 99 -10.51 -21.77 -6.07
CA LEU A 99 -9.75 -22.36 -7.17
C LEU A 99 -9.26 -23.78 -6.82
N ALA A 100 -8.78 -23.99 -5.59
CA ALA A 100 -8.37 -25.31 -5.12
C ALA A 100 -9.56 -26.30 -5.08
N GLN A 101 -10.74 -25.84 -4.66
CA GLN A 101 -11.96 -26.65 -4.69
C GLN A 101 -12.39 -26.99 -6.12
N ALA A 102 -12.35 -26.02 -7.04
CA ALA A 102 -12.65 -26.25 -8.44
C ALA A 102 -11.70 -27.26 -9.07
N LEU A 103 -10.41 -27.19 -8.74
CA LEU A 103 -9.40 -28.15 -9.20
C LEU A 103 -9.68 -29.56 -8.67
N ALA A 104 -9.98 -29.70 -7.37
CA ALA A 104 -10.30 -31.00 -6.77
C ALA A 104 -11.56 -31.64 -7.39
N LEU A 105 -12.60 -30.85 -7.65
CA LEU A 105 -13.81 -31.34 -8.32
C LEU A 105 -13.55 -31.71 -9.79
N TYR A 106 -12.67 -30.96 -10.46
CA TYR A 106 -12.25 -31.26 -11.82
C TYR A 106 -11.48 -32.59 -11.91
N GLU A 107 -10.51 -32.80 -11.01
CA GLU A 107 -9.74 -34.05 -10.89
C GLU A 107 -10.69 -35.25 -10.71
N LYS A 108 -11.63 -35.15 -9.75
CA LYS A 108 -12.62 -36.21 -9.49
C LYS A 108 -13.46 -36.58 -10.72
N ARG A 109 -13.90 -35.58 -11.50
CA ARG A 109 -14.68 -35.82 -12.73
C ARG A 109 -13.87 -36.50 -13.82
N MET A 110 -12.56 -36.25 -13.87
CA MET A 110 -11.66 -36.90 -14.81
C MET A 110 -11.44 -38.37 -14.43
N ASP A 111 -11.30 -38.66 -13.14
CA ASP A 111 -11.18 -40.04 -12.63
C ASP A 111 -12.45 -40.86 -12.95
N GLU A 112 -13.65 -40.33 -12.61
CA GLU A 112 -14.93 -40.99 -12.91
C GLU A 112 -15.13 -41.25 -14.42
N LYS A 113 -14.63 -40.35 -15.28
CA LYS A 113 -14.71 -40.49 -16.74
C LYS A 113 -13.73 -41.52 -17.29
N ASN A 114 -12.61 -41.74 -16.63
CA ASN A 114 -11.64 -42.77 -17.02
C ASN A 114 -12.11 -44.17 -16.61
N ASP A 115 -12.69 -44.30 -15.41
CA ASP A 115 -13.25 -45.59 -14.94
C ASP A 115 -14.40 -46.05 -15.84
N SER A 116 -15.33 -45.15 -16.21
CA SER A 116 -16.45 -45.46 -17.11
C SER A 116 -16.06 -45.77 -18.56
N LYS A 117 -14.80 -45.58 -18.95
CA LYS A 117 -14.27 -45.97 -20.27
C LYS A 117 -13.57 -47.34 -20.26
N ASN A 118 -13.28 -47.86 -19.07
CA ASN A 118 -12.57 -49.12 -18.87
C ASN A 118 -13.52 -50.30 -18.60
N ASP A 119 -14.80 -50.02 -18.32
CA ASP A 119 -15.92 -50.97 -18.29
C ASP A 119 -16.65 -51.04 -19.65
#